data_AF-A0A6C8GTY0-F1
#
_entry.id   AF-A0A6C8GTY0-F1
#
_cell.length_a   1.000
_cell.length_b   1.000
_cell.length_c   1.000
_cell.angle_alpha   90.00
_cell.angle_beta   90.00
_cell.angle_gamma   90.00
#
_symmetry.space_group_name_H-M   'P 1'
#
loop_
_entity.id
_entity.type
_entity.pdbx_description
1 polymer ?
#
loop_
_entity_poly.entity_id
_entity_poly.type
_entity_poly.pdbx_seq_one_letter_code
_entity_poly.pdbx_strand_id
1 'polypeptide(L)' 'MGMVFQSYALYPHLSVAENMSFGLKLAGAKKEVMNQRVNQVAEVLQLAHLLERKPKALSGGQRQ' A
#
# COMPACT_ATOMS: atom_id res chain seq x y z
N MET A 1 4.87 -12.58 -20.94
CA MET A 1 4.16 -11.28 -20.99
C MET A 1 3.26 -11.18 -19.77
N GLY A 2 3.74 -10.57 -18.69
CA GLY A 2 2.95 -10.36 -17.48
C GLY A 2 2.03 -9.17 -17.70
N MET A 3 0.73 -9.42 -17.82
CA MET A 3 -0.26 -8.37 -17.97
C MET A 3 -0.31 -7.57 -16.66
N VAL A 4 0.25 -6.35 -16.67
CA VAL A 4 0.10 -5.40 -15.54
C VAL A 4 -1.32 -4.89 -15.59
N PHE A 5 -2.16 -5.38 -14.67
CA PHE A 5 -3.54 -4.95 -14.54
C PHE A 5 -3.59 -3.44 -14.27
N GLN A 6 -4.09 -2.68 -15.26
CA GLN A 6 -4.26 -1.22 -15.23
C GLN A 6 -5.40 -0.73 -14.32
N SER A 7 -5.56 -1.32 -13.13
CA SER A 7 -6.49 -0.83 -12.12
C SER A 7 -6.03 -1.33 -10.77
N TYR A 8 -5.08 -0.59 -10.18
CA TYR A 8 -4.72 -0.73 -8.79
C TYR A 8 -5.99 -0.61 -7.95
N ALA A 9 -6.44 -1.73 -7.36
CA ALA A 9 -7.55 -1.79 -6.42
C ALA A 9 -7.14 -1.13 -5.08
N LEU A 10 -6.63 0.10 -5.16
CA LEU A 10 -6.34 0.94 -4.02
C LEU A 10 -7.65 1.57 -3.57
N TYR A 11 -8.02 1.34 -2.33
CA TYR A 11 -9.12 2.01 -1.65
C TYR A 11 -8.79 3.51 -1.54
N PRO A 12 -9.54 4.39 -2.25
CA PRO A 12 -9.19 5.81 -2.40
C PRO A 12 -9.39 6.63 -1.12
N HIS A 13 -10.13 6.07 -0.16
CA HIS A 13 -10.37 6.65 1.15
C HIS A 13 -9.29 6.26 2.17
N LEU A 14 -8.51 5.21 1.88
CA LEU A 14 -7.41 4.70 2.71
C LEU A 14 -6.07 5.29 2.25
N SER A 15 -5.13 5.46 3.18
CA SER A 15 -3.72 5.77 2.91
C SER A 15 -2.99 4.58 2.26
N VAL A 16 -1.77 4.80 1.75
CA VAL A 16 -0.94 3.72 1.20
C VAL A 16 -0.68 2.63 2.26
N ALA A 17 -0.38 3.02 3.51
CA ALA A 17 -0.19 2.08 4.61
C ALA A 17 -1.46 1.25 4.90
N GLU A 18 -2.62 1.90 4.91
CA GLU A 18 -3.91 1.23 5.13
C GLU A 18 -4.27 0.28 3.98
N ASN A 19 -3.97 0.66 2.73
CA ASN A 19 -4.14 -0.19 1.57
C ASN A 19 -3.29 -1.46 1.66
N MET A 20 -2.02 -1.33 2.05
CA MET A 20 -1.09 -2.45 2.17
C MET A 20 -1.39 -3.35 3.37
N SER A 21 -1.85 -2.77 4.50
CA SER A 21 -2.24 -3.54 5.69
C SER A 21 -3.63 -4.15 5.59
N PHE A 22 -4.48 -3.73 4.65
CA PHE A 22 -5.90 -4.14 4.59
C PHE A 22 -6.08 -5.66 4.54
N GLY A 23 -5.36 -6.36 3.68
CA GLY A 23 -5.44 -7.83 3.58
C GLY A 23 -4.97 -8.53 4.85
N LEU A 24 -3.92 -8.02 5.51
CA LEU A 24 -3.43 -8.56 6.78
C LEU A 24 -4.40 -8.28 7.93
N LYS A 25 -5.08 -7.13 7.89
CA LYS A 25 -6.12 -6.75 8.87
C LYS A 25 -7.34 -7.65 8.75
N LEU A 26 -7.77 -7.96 7.52
CA LEU A 26 -8.85 -8.92 7.27
C LEU A 26 -8.48 -10.34 7.72
N ALA A 27 -7.21 -10.72 7.61
CA ALA A 27 -6.68 -11.98 8.11
C ALA A 27 -6.50 -12.03 9.64
N GLY A 28 -6.83 -10.95 10.38
CA GLY A 28 -6.70 -10.89 11.83
C GLY A 28 -5.26 -10.79 12.34
N ALA A 29 -4.32 -10.32 11.50
CA ALA A 29 -2.94 -10.14 11.92
C ALA A 29 -2.81 -9.08 13.02
N LYS A 30 -1.88 -9.30 13.97
CA LYS A 30 -1.56 -8.31 15.00
C LYS A 30 -1.02 -7.03 14.37
N LYS A 31 -1.34 -5.89 14.98
CA LYS A 31 -0.93 -4.55 14.53
C LYS A 31 0.59 -4.43 14.33
N GLU A 32 1.38 -5.03 15.22
CA GLU A 32 2.84 -5.05 15.13
C GLU A 32 3.34 -5.75 13.86
N VAL A 33 2.76 -6.93 13.55
CA VAL A 33 3.10 -7.72 12.36
C VAL A 33 2.70 -6.97 11.08
N MET A 34 1.54 -6.30 11.09
CA MET A 34 1.13 -5.47 9.97
C MET A 34 2.10 -4.32 9.73
N ASN A 35 2.44 -3.57 10.78
CA ASN A 35 3.36 -2.43 10.66
C ASN A 35 4.73 -2.85 10.14
N GLN A 36 5.28 -3.95 10.66
CA GLN A 36 6.56 -4.48 10.19
C GLN A 36 6.51 -4.83 8.70
N ARG A 37 5.49 -5.58 8.26
CA ARG A 37 5.34 -6.00 6.86
C ARG A 37 5.09 -4.82 5.94
N VAL A 38 4.25 -3.87 6.35
CA VAL A 38 3.98 -2.65 5.57
C VAL A 38 5.25 -1.84 5.38
N ASN A 39 6.02 -1.60 6.46
CA ASN A 39 7.27 -0.84 6.37
C ASN A 39 8.30 -1.54 5.47
N GLN A 40 8.46 -2.86 5.62
CA GLN A 40 9.40 -3.62 4.80
C GLN A 40 9.06 -3.53 3.30
N VAL A 41 7.78 -3.71 2.94
CA VAL A 41 7.36 -3.62 1.53
C VAL A 41 7.44 -2.17 1.04
N ALA A 42 7.14 -1.19 1.89
CA ALA A 42 7.22 0.22 1.54
C ALA A 42 8.65 0.70 1.32
N GLU A 43 9.64 0.17 2.04
CA GLU A 43 11.06 0.44 1.78
C GLU A 43 11.50 -0.11 0.43
N VAL A 44 11.14 -1.37 0.12
CA VAL A 44 11.47 -2.02 -1.16
C VAL A 44 10.88 -1.26 -2.34
N LEU A 45 9.64 -0.77 -2.20
CA LEU A 45 8.96 0.01 -3.23
C LEU A 45 9.31 1.50 -3.20
N GLN A 46 10.19 1.93 -2.29
CA GLN A 46 10.50 3.35 -2.04
C GLN A 46 9.28 4.21 -1.73
N LEU A 47 8.21 3.61 -1.21
CA LEU A 47 6.95 4.25 -0.83
C LEU A 47 6.90 4.61 0.66
N ALA A 48 7.95 4.34 1.44
CA ALA A 48 8.01 4.62 2.87
C ALA A 48 7.63 6.07 3.22
N HIS A 49 8.08 7.04 2.41
CA HIS A 49 7.77 8.47 2.58
C HIS A 49 6.35 8.86 2.12
N LEU A 50 5.60 7.94 1.52
CA LEU A 50 4.26 8.12 0.99
C LEU A 50 3.21 7.31 1.75
N LEU A 51 3.61 6.59 2.80
CA LEU A 51 2.74 5.71 3.59
C LEU A 51 1.49 6.41 4.13
N GLU A 52 1.62 7.66 4.57
CA GLU A 52 0.52 8.46 5.10
C GLU A 52 -0.28 9.20 4.01
N ARG A 53 0.21 9.20 2.77
CA ARG A 53 -0.48 9.85 1.65
C ARG A 53 -1.63 8.98 1.17
N LYS A 54 -2.71 9.64 0.75
CA LYS A 54 -3.81 8.96 0.04
C LYS A 54 -3.42 8.75 -1.42
N PRO A 55 -3.93 7.71 -2.10
CA PRO A 55 -3.64 7.44 -3.51
C PRO A 55 -3.89 8.64 -4.43
N LYS A 56 -4.88 9.47 -4.10
CA LYS A 56 -5.20 10.72 -4.81
C LYS A 56 -4.13 11.82 -4.74
N ALA A 57 -3.18 11.71 -3.81
CA ALA A 57 -2.05 12.64 -3.65
C ALA A 57 -0.75 12.08 -4.27
N LEU A 58 -0.80 10.93 -4.94
CA LEU A 58 0.33 10.31 -5.64
C LEU A 58 0.32 10.69 -7.12
N SER A 59 1.51 10.91 -7.70
CA SER A 59 1.64 11.11 -9.14
C SER A 59 1.25 9.84 -9.92
N GLY A 60 0.94 9.96 -11.21
CA GLY A 60 0.54 8.81 -12.04
C GLY A 60 1.54 7.65 -12.00
N GLY A 61 2.86 7.94 -12.01
CA GLY A 61 3.91 6.92 -11.91
C GLY A 61 4.11 6.33 -10.51
N GLN A 62 3.67 7.01 -9.45
CA GLN A 62 3.65 6.46 -8.08
C GLN A 62 2.41 5.60 -7.80
N ARG A 63 1.41 5.69 -8.67
CA ARG A 63 0.23 4.81 -8.69
C ARG A 63 0.41 3.62 -9.64
N GLN A 64 1.59 3.48 -10.28
CA GLN A 64 1.86 2.51 -11.34
C GLN A 64 2.85 1.44 -10.92
#